data_AF-A0A0Q8AH46-F1
#
_entry.id   AF-A0A0Q8AH46-F1
#
_cell.length_a   1.000
_cell.length_b   1.000
_cell.length_c   1.000
_cell.angle_alpha   90.00
_cell.angle_beta   90.00
_cell.angle_gamma   90.00
#
_symmetry.space_group_name_H-M   'P 1'
#
loop_
_entity.id
_entity.type
_entity.pdbx_description
1 polymer ?
#
loop_
_entity_poly.entity_id
_entity_poly.type
_entity_poly.pdbx_seq_one_letter_code
_entity_poly.pdbx_strand_id
1 'polypeptide(L)' 'MSVMSLRVPDDIADTLASLSKATGRSKSFLAVNALREYLAREAWQIEEIQNALKEADEGDFATQEEVDAIAGKWTANAR' A
#
# COMPACT_ATOMS: atom_id res chain seq x y z
N MET A 1 13.31 -19.53 10.12
CA MET A 1 13.05 -18.84 8.84
C MET A 1 12.42 -19.85 7.89
N SER A 2 11.31 -19.50 7.25
CA SER A 2 10.73 -20.33 6.19
C SER A 2 11.45 -20.05 4.87
N VAL A 3 11.66 -21.06 4.04
CA VAL A 3 12.26 -20.93 2.71
C VAL A 3 11.17 -21.19 1.67
N MET A 4 11.02 -20.25 0.74
CA MET A 4 10.11 -20.36 -0.39
C MET A 4 10.92 -20.34 -1.68
N SER A 5 10.68 -21.32 -2.56
CA SER A 5 11.22 -21.31 -3.93
C SER A 5 10.18 -20.68 -4.85
N LEU A 6 10.59 -19.66 -5.61
CA LEU A 6 9.74 -18.93 -6.55
C LEU A 6 10.29 -19.09 -7.96
N ARG A 7 9.43 -19.42 -8.92
CA ARG A 7 9.75 -19.28 -10.33
C ARG A 7 9.44 -17.85 -10.74
N VAL A 8 10.45 -17.14 -11.23
CA VAL A 8 10.30 -15.80 -11.79
C VAL A 8 10.54 -15.85 -13.30
N PRO A 9 9.85 -15.02 -14.10
CA PRO A 9 10.17 -14.89 -15.51
C PRO A 9 11.55 -14.24 -15.72
N ASP A 10 12.13 -14.44 -16.91
CA ASP A 10 13.53 -14.09 -17.20
C ASP A 10 13.80 -12.58 -17.09
N ASP A 11 12.84 -11.74 -17.49
CA ASP A 11 12.94 -10.28 -17.40
C ASP A 11 13.10 -9.79 -15.95
N ILE A 12 12.36 -10.39 -15.00
CA ILE A 12 12.49 -10.11 -13.57
C ILE A 12 13.85 -10.60 -13.06
N ALA A 13 14.30 -11.79 -13.48
CA ALA A 13 15.58 -12.35 -13.07
C ALA A 13 16.76 -11.48 -13.51
N ASP A 14 16.70 -10.95 -14.74
CA ASP A 14 17.70 -10.05 -15.33
C ASP A 14 17.70 -8.68 -14.65
N THR A 15 16.52 -8.15 -14.34
CA THR A 15 16.38 -6.90 -13.57
C THR A 15 17.00 -7.04 -12.18
N LEU A 16 16.71 -8.13 -11.46
CA LEU A 16 17.31 -8.42 -10.15
C LEU A 16 18.83 -8.59 -10.24
N ALA A 17 19.34 -9.20 -11.30
CA ALA A 17 20.78 -9.35 -11.52
C ALA A 17 21.47 -8.00 -11.73
N SER A 18 20.88 -7.15 -12.59
CA SER A 18 21.38 -5.81 -12.88
C SER A 18 21.42 -4.93 -11.62
N LEU A 19 20.32 -4.91 -10.86
CA LEU A 19 20.22 -4.17 -9.61
C LEU A 19 21.20 -4.71 -8.55
N SER A 20 21.31 -6.03 -8.43
CA SER A 20 22.24 -6.66 -7.50
C SER A 20 23.68 -6.20 -7.75
N LYS A 21 24.10 -6.16 -9.03
CA LYS A 21 25.42 -5.68 -9.44
C LYS A 21 25.61 -4.18 -9.14
N ALA A 22 24.60 -3.36 -9.41
CA ALA A 22 24.68 -1.92 -9.23
C ALA A 22 24.68 -1.50 -7.75
N THR A 23 23.93 -2.20 -6.89
CA THR A 23 23.76 -1.80 -5.48
C THR A 23 24.59 -2.64 -4.50
N GLY A 24 25.27 -3.70 -4.95
CA GLY A 24 26.01 -4.63 -4.09
C GLY A 24 25.10 -5.48 -3.16
N ARG A 25 23.80 -5.53 -3.43
CA ARG A 25 22.82 -6.27 -2.62
C ARG A 25 22.54 -7.63 -3.25
N SER A 26 22.22 -8.65 -2.46
CA SER A 26 21.86 -9.96 -3.01
C SER A 26 20.51 -9.92 -3.73
N LYS A 27 20.33 -10.78 -4.74
CA LYS A 27 19.04 -10.93 -5.44
C LYS A 27 17.90 -11.26 -4.46
N SER A 28 18.16 -12.12 -3.48
CA SER A 28 17.18 -12.49 -2.45
C SER A 28 16.80 -11.30 -1.57
N PHE A 29 17.75 -10.44 -1.20
CA PHE A 29 17.45 -9.21 -0.45
C PHE A 29 16.52 -8.30 -1.26
N LEU A 30 16.85 -8.07 -2.54
CA LEU A 30 16.05 -7.21 -3.41
C LEU A 30 14.63 -7.76 -3.63
N ALA A 31 14.51 -9.07 -3.86
CA ALA A 31 13.22 -9.73 -4.02
C ALA A 31 12.36 -9.62 -2.75
N VAL A 32 12.94 -9.88 -1.57
CA VAL A 32 12.22 -9.75 -0.30
C VAL A 32 11.83 -8.30 -0.02
N ASN A 33 12.68 -7.33 -0.36
CA ASN A 33 12.34 -5.92 -0.17
C ASN A 33 11.17 -5.51 -1.07
N ALA A 34 11.20 -5.88 -2.35
CA ALA A 34 10.11 -5.59 -3.28
C ALA A 34 8.79 -6.23 -2.83
N LEU A 35 8.83 -7.49 -2.37
CA LEU A 35 7.66 -8.16 -1.81
C LEU A 35 7.14 -7.46 -0.54
N ARG A 36 8.04 -7.01 0.34
CA ARG A 36 7.63 -6.27 1.55
C ARG A 36 6.91 -4.99 1.20
N GLU A 37 7.44 -4.22 0.26
CA GLU A 37 6.80 -2.98 -0.18
C GLU A 37 5.45 -3.24 -0.84
N TYR A 38 5.33 -4.29 -1.65
CA TYR A 38 4.05 -4.70 -2.24
C TYR A 38 3.04 -5.10 -1.16
N LEU A 39 3.41 -6.02 -0.27
CA LEU A 39 2.52 -6.51 0.79
C LEU A 39 2.11 -5.39 1.74
N ALA A 40 3.02 -4.48 2.10
CA ALA A 40 2.67 -3.33 2.93
C ALA A 40 1.60 -2.46 2.24
N ARG A 41 1.76 -2.18 0.94
CA ARG A 41 0.78 -1.40 0.15
C ARG A 41 -0.59 -2.07 0.06
N GLU A 42 -0.66 -3.37 -0.13
CA GLU A 42 -1.94 -4.09 -0.25
C GLU A 42 -2.59 -4.29 1.13
N ALA A 43 -1.79 -4.60 2.16
CA ALA A 43 -2.31 -4.89 3.49
C ALA A 43 -3.01 -3.67 4.12
N TRP A 44 -2.41 -2.48 4.04
CA TRP A 44 -3.04 -1.28 4.61
C TRP A 44 -4.38 -0.96 3.93
N GLN A 45 -4.48 -1.15 2.61
CA GLN A 45 -5.73 -0.88 1.89
C GLN A 45 -6.84 -1.82 2.32
N ILE A 46 -6.52 -3.12 2.43
CA ILE A 46 -7.49 -4.12 2.86
C ILE A 46 -7.95 -3.85 4.29
N GLU A 47 -7.01 -3.54 5.19
CA GLU A 47 -7.32 -3.21 6.58
C GLU A 47 -8.23 -1.98 6.70
N GLU A 48 -7.92 -0.90 5.98
CA GLU A 48 -8.75 0.32 5.99
C GLU A 48 -10.14 0.09 5.41
N ILE A 49 -10.27 -0.70 4.34
CA ILE A 49 -11.58 -1.07 3.79
C ILE A 49 -12.38 -1.85 4.83
N GLN A 50 -11.76 -2.80 5.53
CA GLN A 50 -12.43 -3.58 6.56
C GLN A 50 -12.87 -2.72 7.74
N ASN A 51 -12.04 -1.76 8.17
CA ASN A 51 -12.38 -0.83 9.23
C ASN A 51 -13.53 0.10 8.82
N ALA A 52 -13.46 0.69 7.62
CA ALA A 52 -14.51 1.57 7.11
C ALA A 52 -15.86 0.84 6.94
N LEU A 53 -15.84 -0.44 6.53
CA LEU A 53 -17.05 -1.26 6.49
C LEU A 53 -17.65 -1.46 7.88
N LYS A 54 -16.81 -1.71 8.89
CA LYS A 54 -17.26 -1.86 10.27
C LYS A 54 -17.85 -0.57 10.82
N GLU A 55 -17.20 0.57 10.61
CA GLU A 55 -17.71 1.90 11.00
C GLU A 55 -19.06 2.19 10.35
N ALA A 56 -19.20 1.89 9.06
CA ALA A 56 -20.45 2.03 8.32
C ALA A 56 -21.57 1.13 8.85
N ASP A 57 -21.26 -0.14 9.17
CA ASP A 57 -22.22 -1.08 9.78
C ASP A 57 -22.63 -0.65 11.20
N GLU A 58 -21.73 0.02 11.94
CA GLU A 58 -22.00 0.62 13.25
C GLU A 58 -22.75 1.97 13.14
N GLY A 59 -22.92 2.50 11.92
CA GLY A 59 -23.58 3.78 11.67
C GLY A 59 -22.74 4.99 12.04
N ASP A 60 -21.42 4.83 12.17
CA ASP A 60 -20.45 5.89 12.49
C ASP A 60 -20.20 6.77 11.25
N PHE A 61 -21.23 7.54 10.88
CA PHE A 61 -21.17 8.52 9.82
C PHE A 61 -21.16 9.93 10.40
N ALA A 62 -20.44 10.82 9.72
CA ALA A 62 -20.50 12.25 10.02
C ALA A 62 -21.94 12.77 9.90
N THR A 63 -22.29 13.70 10.79
CA THR A 63 -23.58 14.38 10.72
C THR A 63 -23.61 15.38 9.57
N GLN A 64 -24.81 15.82 9.19
CA GLN A 64 -24.96 16.82 8.14
C GLN A 64 -24.23 18.12 8.48
N GLU A 65 -24.26 18.53 9.76
CA GLU A 65 -23.59 19.73 10.24
C GLU A 65 -22.06 19.64 10.13
N GLU A 66 -21.48 18.45 10.37
CA GLU A 66 -20.04 18.21 10.23
C GLU A 66 -19.60 18.26 8.76
N VAL A 67 -20.41 17.68 7.87
CA VAL A 67 -20.18 17.71 6.42
C VAL A 67 -20.23 19.16 5.91
N ASP A 68 -21.23 19.94 6.33
CA ASP A 68 -21.39 21.33 5.92
C ASP A 68 -20.22 22.21 6.39
N ALA A 69 -19.73 21.99 7.62
CA ALA A 69 -18.58 22.70 8.16
C ALA A 69 -17.29 22.42 7.37
N ILE A 70 -17.05 21.17 6.98
CA ILE A 70 -15.91 20.80 6.13
C ILE A 70 -16.05 21.42 4.74
N ALA A 71 -17.23 21.34 4.12
CA ALA A 71 -17.48 21.90 2.78
C ALA A 71 -17.26 23.42 2.75
N GLY A 72 -17.68 24.13 3.80
CA GLY A 72 -17.45 25.56 3.98
C GLY A 72 -15.97 25.96 4.02
N LYS A 73 -15.12 25.14 4.68
CA LYS A 73 -13.67 25.39 4.76
C LYS A 73 -12.98 25.41 3.39
N TRP A 74 -13.38 24.51 2.50
CA TRP A 74 -12.74 24.37 1.18
C TRP A 74 -13.32 25.33 0.14
N THR A 75 -14.63 25.60 0.19
CA THR A 75 -15.28 26.55 -0.73
C THR A 75 -14.90 28.01 -0.45
N ALA A 76 -14.62 28.37 0.81
CA ALA A 76 -14.16 29.72 1.17
C ALA A 76 -12.78 30.09 0.58
N ASN A 77 -11.93 29.09 0.32
CA ASN A 77 -10.56 29.28 -0.19
C ASN A 77 -10.42 28.99 -1.70
N ALA A 78 -11.51 28.64 -2.39
CA ALA A 78 -11.51 28.27 -3.81
C ALA A 78 -11.65 29.46 -4.78
N ARG A 79 -11.17 30.65 -4.40
CA ARG A 79 -11.18 31.86 -5.27
C ARG A 79 -9.86 32.08 -5.98
#